data_AF-A0A258RR43-F1
#
_entry.id   AF-A0A258RR43-F1
#
_cell.length_a   1.000
_cell.length_b   1.000
_cell.length_c   1.000
_cell.angle_alpha   90.00
_cell.angle_beta   90.00
_cell.angle_gamma   90.00
#
_symmetry.space_group_name_H-M   'P 1'
#
loop_
_entity.id
_entity.type
_entity.pdbx_description
1 polymer ?
#
loop_
_entity_poly.entity_id
_entity_poly.type
_entity_poly.pdbx_seq_one_letter_code
_entity_poly.pdbx_strand_id
1 'polypeptide(L)'
;MKRAAFAKGREPEKMLLIVCFFMGIANFAMHRAVAESGHPFVEDSKRYFSAYLGPYGSYTIELALLIGAMWLAHEGALAVSLLYAVYTAINGVATWWLLSGKT
;
A
#
# COMPACT_ATOMS: atom_id res chain seq x y z
N MET A 1 16.60 9.97 32.04
CA MET A 1 16.54 8.49 32.09
C MET A 1 15.22 7.89 31.57
N LYS A 2 14.02 8.38 31.97
CA LYS A 2 12.72 7.82 31.52
C LYS A 2 12.49 7.77 29.99
N ARG A 3 12.94 8.79 29.23
CA ARG A 3 12.83 8.81 27.75
C ARG A 3 13.63 7.70 27.05
N ALA A 4 14.80 7.34 27.59
CA ALA A 4 15.65 6.30 27.00
C ALA A 4 15.08 4.89 27.23
N ALA A 5 14.48 4.65 28.40
CA ALA A 5 13.77 3.40 28.69
C ALA A 5 12.48 3.25 27.87
N PHE A 6 11.74 4.35 27.65
CA PHE A 6 10.56 4.38 26.78
C PHE A 6 10.92 4.11 25.31
N ALA A 7 12.05 4.64 24.82
CA ALA A 7 12.49 4.41 23.44
C ALA A 7 12.88 2.95 23.16
N LYS A 8 13.46 2.25 24.14
CA LYS A 8 13.96 0.87 24.00
C LYS A 8 12.84 -0.16 23.76
N GLY A 9 11.59 0.15 24.12
CA GLY A 9 10.43 -0.73 23.92
C GLY A 9 9.77 -0.63 22.54
N ARG A 10 10.09 0.40 21.73
CA ARG A 10 9.37 0.70 20.46
C ARG A 10 10.16 0.34 19.20
N GLU A 11 11.28 -0.36 19.33
CA GLU A 11 12.06 -0.84 18.19
C GLU A 11 11.24 -1.65 17.17
N PRO A 12 10.37 -2.61 17.57
CA PRO A 12 9.53 -3.31 16.60
C PRO A 12 8.56 -2.36 15.88
N GLU A 13 7.91 -1.43 16.59
CA GLU A 13 7.00 -0.44 15.98
C GLU A 13 7.71 0.41 14.92
N LYS A 14 8.93 0.89 15.20
CA LYS A 14 9.73 1.66 14.25
C LYS A 14 10.05 0.83 13.00
N MET A 15 10.44 -0.42 13.18
CA MET A 15 10.71 -1.33 12.06
C MET A 15 9.45 -1.55 11.24
N LEU A 16 8.30 -1.80 11.87
CA LEU A 16 7.01 -1.98 11.19
C LEU A 16 6.63 -0.72 10.41
N LEU A 17 6.79 0.47 10.99
CA LEU A 17 6.54 1.75 10.32
C LEU A 17 7.40 1.92 9.06
N ILE A 18 8.71 1.66 9.17
CA ILE A 18 9.63 1.75 8.03
C ILE A 18 9.22 0.78 6.94
N VAL A 19 8.90 -0.46 7.30
CA VAL A 19 8.47 -1.50 6.36
C VAL A 19 7.16 -1.11 5.67
N CYS A 20 6.13 -0.70 6.42
CA CYS A 20 4.86 -0.26 5.85
C CYS A 20 5.03 0.95 4.94
N PHE A 21 5.90 1.90 5.29
CA PHE A 21 6.18 3.07 4.45
C PHE A 21 6.78 2.68 3.09
N PHE A 22 7.78 1.79 3.07
CA PHE A 22 8.37 1.30 1.82
C PHE A 22 7.40 0.45 1.00
N MET A 23 6.56 -0.37 1.65
CA MET A 23 5.47 -1.10 0.99
C MET A 23 4.48 -0.13 0.33
N GLY A 24 4.15 0.97 1.01
CA GLY A 24 3.35 2.05 0.44
C GLY A 24 3.98 2.62 -0.82
N ILE A 25 5.25 3.03 -0.77
CA ILE A 25 5.98 3.51 -1.95
C ILE A 25 5.89 2.50 -3.11
N ALA A 26 6.08 1.21 -2.83
CA ALA A 26 5.96 0.16 -3.82
C ALA A 26 4.55 0.08 -4.41
N ASN A 27 3.50 0.08 -3.58
CA ASN A 27 2.11 0.09 -4.07
C ASN A 27 1.79 1.30 -4.93
N PHE A 28 2.20 2.51 -4.50
CA PHE A 28 2.01 3.72 -5.31
C PHE A 28 2.73 3.61 -6.67
N ALA A 29 3.95 3.07 -6.69
CA ALA A 29 4.69 2.84 -7.92
C ALA A 29 4.00 1.80 -8.83
N MET A 30 3.48 0.71 -8.24
CA MET A 30 2.74 -0.33 -8.97
C MET A 30 1.43 0.20 -9.55
N HIS A 31 0.64 0.92 -8.75
CA HIS A 31 -0.59 1.58 -9.21
C HIS A 31 -0.31 2.55 -10.35
N ARG A 32 0.79 3.30 -10.29
CA ARG A 32 1.21 4.16 -11.37
C ARG A 32 1.58 3.40 -12.63
N ALA A 33 2.39 2.36 -12.51
CA ALA A 33 2.80 1.54 -13.65
C ALA A 33 1.57 0.91 -14.36
N VAL A 34 0.63 0.38 -13.57
CA VAL A 34 -0.62 -0.19 -14.10
C VAL A 34 -1.50 0.90 -14.72
N ALA A 35 -1.66 2.05 -14.08
CA ALA A 35 -2.45 3.15 -14.62
C ALA A 35 -1.85 3.72 -15.92
N GLU A 36 -0.53 3.75 -16.07
CA GLU A 36 0.13 4.24 -17.28
C GLU A 36 0.23 3.18 -18.39
N SER A 37 -0.11 1.90 -18.11
CA SER A 37 0.04 0.78 -19.06
C SER A 37 -0.95 0.78 -20.22
N GLY A 38 -2.09 1.47 -20.10
CA GLY A 38 -3.17 1.45 -21.09
C GLY A 38 -3.89 0.10 -21.22
N HIS A 39 -3.72 -0.82 -20.26
CA HIS A 39 -4.35 -2.14 -20.30
C HIS A 39 -5.89 -2.03 -20.28
N PRO A 40 -6.65 -2.73 -21.16
CA PRO A 40 -8.10 -2.58 -21.27
C PRO A 40 -8.87 -2.71 -19.94
N PHE A 41 -8.56 -3.76 -19.17
CA PHE A 41 -9.13 -3.96 -17.83
C PHE A 41 -8.92 -2.77 -16.87
N VAL A 42 -7.78 -2.09 -16.98
CA VAL A 42 -7.44 -0.95 -16.13
C VAL A 42 -8.22 0.28 -16.57
N GLU A 43 -8.38 0.50 -17.87
CA GLU A 43 -9.20 1.60 -18.39
C GLU A 43 -10.68 1.45 -18.02
N ASP A 44 -11.21 0.24 -18.08
CA ASP A 44 -12.57 -0.06 -17.60
C ASP A 44 -12.71 0.21 -16.10
N SER A 45 -11.73 -0.22 -15.32
CA SER A 45 -11.68 0.05 -13.88
C SER A 45 -11.61 1.55 -13.57
N LYS A 46 -10.73 2.30 -14.24
CA LYS A 46 -10.64 3.76 -14.09
C LYS A 46 -11.97 4.43 -14.42
N ARG A 47 -12.65 3.99 -15.49
CA ARG A 47 -13.96 4.55 -15.86
C ARG A 47 -14.99 4.32 -14.76
N TYR A 48 -15.03 3.12 -14.17
CA TYR A 48 -15.94 2.84 -13.06
C TYR A 48 -15.60 3.65 -11.80
N PHE A 49 -14.34 3.63 -11.36
CA PHE A 49 -13.93 4.32 -10.14
C PHE A 49 -13.93 5.84 -10.26
N SER A 50 -13.68 6.40 -11.44
CA SER A 50 -13.67 7.84 -11.67
C SER A 50 -15.04 8.49 -11.44
N ALA A 51 -16.14 7.75 -11.62
CA ALA A 51 -17.48 8.22 -11.31
C ALA A 51 -17.69 8.50 -9.82
N TYR A 52 -16.95 7.82 -8.93
CA TYR A 52 -17.12 7.92 -7.48
C TYR A 52 -15.99 8.68 -6.78
N LEU A 53 -14.74 8.46 -7.21
CA LEU A 53 -13.53 8.94 -6.52
C LEU A 53 -12.63 9.80 -7.41
N GLY A 54 -13.05 10.08 -8.65
CA GLY A 54 -12.26 10.83 -9.62
C GLY A 54 -11.12 10.02 -10.26
N PRO A 55 -10.34 10.64 -11.17
CA PRO A 55 -9.33 9.95 -11.98
C PRO A 55 -8.18 9.35 -11.16
N TYR A 56 -8.03 9.76 -9.90
CA TYR A 56 -6.99 9.28 -8.98
C TYR A 56 -7.55 8.39 -7.85
N GLY A 57 -8.76 7.84 -8.00
CA GLY A 57 -9.44 7.10 -6.94
C GLY A 57 -8.64 5.92 -6.38
N SER A 58 -7.89 5.19 -7.22
CA SER A 58 -7.00 4.11 -6.77
C SER A 58 -5.92 4.59 -5.80
N TYR A 59 -5.33 5.77 -6.06
CA TYR A 59 -4.34 6.38 -5.19
C TYR A 59 -4.93 6.85 -3.86
N THR A 60 -6.18 7.35 -3.88
CA THR A 60 -6.88 7.74 -2.66
C THR A 60 -7.13 6.54 -1.76
N ILE A 61 -7.55 5.41 -2.34
CA ILE A 61 -7.74 4.16 -1.59
C ILE A 61 -6.40 3.66 -1.03
N GLU A 62 -5.34 3.64 -1.86
CA GLU A 62 -4.01 3.22 -1.41
C GLU A 62 -3.48 4.10 -0.27
N LEU A 63 -3.69 5.43 -0.35
CA LEU A 63 -3.31 6.34 0.72
C LEU A 63 -4.06 6.03 2.02
N ALA A 64 -5.36 5.79 1.95
CA ALA A 64 -6.16 5.44 3.12
C ALA A 64 -5.70 4.13 3.77
N LEU A 65 -5.39 3.11 2.95
CA LEU A 65 -4.83 1.85 3.42
C LEU A 65 -3.47 2.03 4.08
N LEU A 66 -2.56 2.81 3.47
CA LEU A 66 -1.25 3.10 4.03
C LEU A 66 -1.34 3.87 5.36
N ILE A 67 -2.21 4.88 5.44
CA ILE A 67 -2.45 5.63 6.69
C ILE A 67 -2.91 4.67 7.79
N GLY A 68 -3.88 3.81 7.49
CA GLY A 68 -4.38 2.81 8.45
C GLY A 68 -3.28 1.83 8.88
N ALA A 69 -2.50 1.32 7.94
CA ALA A 69 -1.39 0.41 8.21
C ALA A 69 -0.31 1.06 9.09
N MET A 70 0.11 2.29 8.74
CA MET A 70 1.13 3.01 9.50
C MET A 70 0.64 3.42 10.90
N TRP A 71 -0.62 3.84 11.05
CA TRP A 71 -1.19 4.08 12.38
C TRP A 71 -1.12 2.79 13.20
N LEU A 72 -1.67 1.69 12.70
CA LEU A 72 -1.73 0.46 13.48
C LEU A 72 -0.34 -0.16 13.71
N ALA A 73 0.61 0.05 12.81
CA ALA A 73 2.03 -0.27 13.03
C ALA A 73 2.64 0.56 14.18
N HIS A 74 2.27 1.84 14.30
CA HIS A 74 2.68 2.69 15.42
C HIS A 74 2.15 2.18 16.77
N GLU A 75 0.96 1.60 16.79
CA GLU A 75 0.36 0.96 17.97
C GLU A 75 0.92 -0.45 18.22
N GLY A 76 1.87 -0.93 17.41
CA GLY A 76 2.49 -2.25 17.55
C GLY A 76 1.64 -3.41 17.00
N ALA A 77 0.62 -3.14 16.19
CA ALA A 77 -0.25 -4.16 15.62
C ALA A 77 0.45 -4.94 14.48
N LEU A 78 1.20 -5.98 14.87
CA LEU A 78 1.91 -6.85 13.92
C LEU A 78 0.97 -7.48 12.89
N ALA A 79 -0.21 -7.94 13.31
CA ALA A 79 -1.18 -8.60 12.42
C ALA A 79 -1.62 -7.69 11.26
N VAL A 80 -1.84 -6.39 11.54
CA VAL A 80 -2.23 -5.42 10.50
C VAL A 80 -1.06 -5.11 9.57
N SER A 81 0.15 -5.02 10.13
CA SER A 81 1.35 -4.81 9.32
C SER A 81 1.60 -5.99 8.36
N LEU A 82 1.38 -7.22 8.82
CA LEU A 82 1.45 -8.42 7.99
C LEU A 82 0.33 -8.47 6.95
N LEU A 83 -0.89 -8.07 7.31
CA LEU A 83 -1.99 -7.96 6.35
C LEU A 83 -1.64 -6.99 5.22
N TYR A 84 -1.06 -5.83 5.55
CA TYR A 84 -0.60 -4.87 4.54
C TYR A 84 0.54 -5.42 3.68
N ALA A 85 1.43 -6.23 4.25
CA ALA A 85 2.48 -6.93 3.50
C ALA A 85 1.89 -7.93 2.49
N VAL A 86 0.91 -8.75 2.90
CA VAL A 86 0.22 -9.69 2.02
C VAL A 86 -0.53 -8.94 0.91
N TYR A 87 -1.24 -7.87 1.27
CA TYR A 87 -1.90 -6.99 0.30
C TYR A 87 -0.92 -6.45 -0.76
N THR A 88 0.23 -5.96 -0.32
CA THR A 88 1.30 -5.46 -1.21
C THR A 88 1.86 -6.55 -2.11
N ALA A 89 2.03 -7.78 -1.61
CA ALA A 89 2.47 -8.91 -2.41
C ALA A 89 1.43 -9.29 -3.49
N ILE A 90 0.14 -9.28 -3.15
CA ILE A 90 -0.96 -9.51 -4.11
C ILE A 90 -0.94 -8.43 -5.19
N ASN A 91 -0.79 -7.15 -4.82
CA ASN A 91 -0.66 -6.05 -5.78
C ASN A 91 0.55 -6.25 -6.70
N GLY A 92 1.67 -6.77 -6.18
CA GLY A 92 2.84 -7.14 -6.96
C GLY A 92 2.56 -8.20 -8.02
N VAL A 93 1.89 -9.28 -7.64
CA VAL A 93 1.50 -10.35 -8.58
C VAL A 93 0.52 -9.82 -9.62
N ALA A 94 -0.50 -9.07 -9.21
CA ALA A 94 -1.49 -8.49 -10.10
C ALA A 94 -0.85 -7.51 -11.11
N THR A 95 0.03 -6.64 -10.63
CA THR A 95 0.80 -5.71 -11.47
C THR A 95 1.64 -6.48 -12.47
N TRP A 96 2.37 -7.50 -12.03
CA TRP A 96 3.19 -8.31 -12.93
C TRP A 96 2.34 -9.00 -14.02
N TRP A 97 1.19 -9.57 -13.67
CA TRP A 97 0.29 -10.20 -14.64
C TRP A 97 -0.23 -9.21 -15.69
N LEU A 98 -0.75 -8.07 -15.25
CA LEU A 98 -1.28 -7.02 -16.14
C LEU A 98 -0.19 -6.48 -17.07
N LEU A 99 0.98 -6.14 -16.51
CA LEU A 99 2.08 -5.58 -17.31
C LEU A 99 2.75 -6.61 -18.22
N SER A 100 2.61 -7.91 -17.91
CA SER A 100 3.10 -8.97 -18.77
C SER A 100 2.13 -9.36 -19.90
N GLY A 101 0.92 -8.77 -19.94
CA GLY A 101 -0.12 -9.17 -20.90
C GLY A 101 -0.58 -10.63 -20.73
N LYS A 102 -0.53 -11.16 -19.49
CA LYS A 102 -1.00 -12.52 -19.18
C LYS A 102 -2.50 -12.56 -18.86
N THR A 103 -3.24 -11.56 -19.33
CA THR A 103 -4.64 -11.25 -19.03
C THR A 103 -5.39 -10.83 -20.28
#